data_AF-A0A946S6M9-F1
#
_entry.id   AF-A0A946S6M9-F1
#
_cell.length_a   1.000
_cell.length_b   1.000
_cell.length_c   1.000
_cell.angle_alpha   90.00
_cell.angle_beta   90.00
_cell.angle_gamma   90.00
#
_symmetry.space_group_name_H-M   'P 1'
#
loop_
_entity.id
_entity.type
_entity.pdbx_description
1 polymer ?
#
loop_
_entity_poly.entity_id
_entity_poly.type
_entity_poly.pdbx_seq_one_letter_code
_entity_poly.pdbx_strand_id
1 'polypeptide(L)' 'MSVHKEAKRITTQVLHEMKENGERIAMLTAYDFSMTRLVDQAGIDIILVG' A
#
# COMPACT_ATOMS: atom_id res chain seq x y z
N MET A 1 -0.08 -16.09 9.15
CA MET A 1 -0.32 -14.77 8.53
C MET A 1 0.22 -14.85 7.12
N SER A 2 -0.64 -14.72 6.11
CA SER A 2 -0.23 -14.89 4.70
C SER A 2 0.61 -13.70 4.27
N VAL A 3 1.89 -13.94 3.95
CA VAL A 3 2.91 -12.92 3.61
C VAL A 3 2.86 -12.54 2.13
N HIS A 4 1.87 -13.03 1.40
CA HIS A 4 1.71 -12.80 -0.03
C HIS A 4 0.32 -12.23 -0.28
N LYS A 5 0.20 -10.90 -0.17
CA LYS A 5 -0.90 -10.16 -0.80
C LYS A 5 -0.55 -10.21 -2.30
N GLU A 6 -1.36 -10.93 -3.09
CA GLU A 6 -1.33 -10.81 -4.55
C GLU A 6 -1.22 -9.32 -4.91
N ALA A 7 -0.48 -8.97 -5.96
CA ALA A 7 -0.27 -7.59 -6.39
C ALA A 7 -1.61 -6.93 -6.77
N LYS A 8 -2.38 -6.52 -5.75
CA LYS A 8 -3.70 -5.94 -5.85
C LYS A 8 -3.45 -4.47 -6.13
N ARG A 9 -3.80 -4.04 -7.34
CA ARG A 9 -3.74 -2.64 -7.70
C ARG A 9 -4.59 -1.84 -6.72
N ILE A 10 -3.95 -1.02 -5.89
CA ILE A 10 -4.64 -0.14 -4.95
C ILE A 10 -5.19 1.06 -5.72
N THR A 11 -6.50 1.27 -5.64
CA THR A 11 -7.21 2.41 -6.22
C THR A 11 -7.95 3.15 -5.11
N THR A 12 -8.44 4.35 -5.39
CA THR A 12 -9.24 5.13 -4.44
C THR A 12 -10.50 4.40 -3.98
N GLN A 13 -11.13 3.61 -4.87
CA GLN A 13 -12.26 2.76 -4.51
C GLN A 13 -11.86 1.68 -3.51
N VAL A 14 -10.73 0.99 -3.73
CA VAL A 14 -10.23 -0.02 -2.79
C VAL A 14 -9.95 0.59 -1.42
N LEU A 15 -9.38 1.80 -1.36
CA LEU A 15 -9.15 2.50 -0.09
C LEU A 15 -10.46 2.85 0.63
N HIS A 16 -11.52 3.17 -0.13
CA HIS A 16 -12.84 3.42 0.44
C HIS A 16 -13.42 2.15 1.07
N GLU A 17 -13.40 1.04 0.33
CA GLU A 17 -13.85 -0.28 0.80
C GLU A 17 -13.05 -0.74 2.05
N MET A 18 -11.72 -0.56 2.04
CA MET A 18 -10.87 -0.86 3.20
C MET A 18 -11.29 -0.07 4.44
N LYS A 19 -11.61 1.22 4.27
CA LYS A 19 -12.10 2.07 5.36
C LYS A 19 -13.46 1.61 5.88
N GLU A 20 -14.40 1.25 4.99
CA GLU A 20 -15.72 0.73 5.38
C GLU A 20 -15.62 -0.60 6.13
N ASN A 21 -14.69 -1.47 5.72
CA ASN A 21 -14.43 -2.76 6.37
C ASN A 21 -13.62 -2.63 7.67
N GLY A 22 -13.18 -1.42 8.05
CA GLY A 22 -12.33 -1.20 9.22
C GLY A 22 -10.91 -1.74 9.08
N GLU A 23 -10.46 -2.02 7.85
CA GLU A 23 -9.09 -2.41 7.55
C GLU A 23 -8.15 -1.21 7.70
N ARG A 24 -7.04 -1.42 8.41
CA ARG A 24 -6.03 -0.36 8.59
C ARG A 24 -5.25 -0.19 7.29
N ILE A 25 -5.09 1.05 6.85
CA ILE A 25 -4.33 1.43 5.65
C ILE A 25 -2.94 1.90 6.10
N ALA A 26 -1.89 1.27 5.58
CA ALA A 26 -0.51 1.68 5.83
C ALA A 26 0.00 2.62 4.73
N MET A 27 0.58 3.76 5.11
CA MET A 27 1.17 4.73 4.20
C MET A 27 2.62 5.01 4.60
N LEU A 28 3.53 5.06 3.62
CA LEU A 28 4.92 5.47 3.82
C LEU A 28 5.36 6.46 2.75
N THR A 29 6.22 7.40 3.12
CA THR A 29 6.82 8.32 2.13
C THR A 29 7.98 7.64 1.42
N ALA A 30 8.11 7.83 0.11
CA ALA A 30 9.29 7.42 -0.64
C ALA A 30 9.62 8.46 -1.72
N TYR A 31 10.92 8.67 -1.96
CA TYR A 31 11.40 9.74 -2.84
C TYR A 31 12.07 9.24 -4.11
N ASP A 32 12.43 7.96 -4.17
CA ASP A 32 13.10 7.36 -5.32
C ASP A 32 12.58 5.95 -5.66
N PHE A 33 12.94 5.49 -6.86
CA PHE A 33 12.53 4.21 -7.40
C PHE A 33 12.98 3.01 -6.55
N SER A 34 14.22 3.03 -6.06
CA SER A 34 14.80 1.91 -5.31
C SER A 34 14.07 1.72 -3.98
N MET A 35 13.82 2.83 -3.28
CA MET A 35 13.03 2.85 -2.05
C MET A 35 11.58 2.44 -2.32
N THR A 36 10.94 3.01 -3.35
CA THR A 36 9.57 2.67 -3.75
C THR A 36 9.42 1.16 -3.98
N ARG A 37 10.37 0.52 -4.65
CA ARG A 37 10.35 -0.94 -4.87
C ARG A 37 10.43 -1.75 -3.59
N LEU A 38 11.26 -1.35 -2.63
CA LEU A 38 11.38 -2.05 -1.35
C LEU A 38 10.10 -1.91 -0.53
N VAL A 39 9.52 -0.71 -0.53
CA VAL A 39 8.30 -0.36 0.21
C VAL A 39 7.08 -1.07 -0.38
N ASP A 40 6.97 -1.13 -1.71
CA ASP A 40 5.94 -1.88 -2.43
C ASP A 40 6.02 -3.39 -2.13
N GLN A 41 7.23 -3.97 -2.16
CA GLN A 41 7.46 -5.38 -1.79
C GLN A 41 7.15 -5.69 -0.33
N ALA A 42 7.25 -4.71 0.56
CA ALA A 42 6.86 -4.85 1.96
C ALA A 42 5.33 -4.84 2.17
N GLY A 43 4.54 -4.61 1.11
CA GLY A 43 3.08 -4.65 1.15
C GLY A 43 2.44 -3.37 1.70
N ILE A 44 3.10 -2.22 1.57
CA ILE A 44 2.52 -0.92 1.93
C ILE A 44 1.39 -0.56 0.97
N ASP A 45 0.26 -0.09 1.50
CA ASP A 45 -0.93 0.19 0.69
C ASP A 45 -0.79 1.51 -0.11
N ILE A 46 -0.10 2.52 0.44
CA ILE A 46 0.10 3.82 -0.21
C ILE A 46 1.54 4.32 -0.07
N ILE A 47 2.10 4.81 -1.16
CA ILE A 47 3.39 5.51 -1.20
C ILE A 47 3.13 7.01 -1.45
N LEU A 48 3.59 7.85 -0.52
CA LEU A 48 3.47 9.31 -0.62
C LEU A 48 4.80 9.92 -1.11
N VAL A 49 4.75 10.58 -2.27
CA VAL A 49 5.87 11.43 -2.71
C VAL A 49 5.60 12.84 -2.17
N GLY A 50 6.33 13.20 -1.12
CA GLY A 50 6.26 14.52 -0.49
C GLY A 50 7.19 15.53 -1.13
#